data_AF-A0A388L7X5-F1
#
_entry.id   AF-A0A388L7X5-F1
#
_cell.length_a   1.000
_cell.length_b   1.000
_cell.length_c   1.000
_cell.angle_alpha   90.00
_cell.angle_beta   90.00
_cell.angle_gamma   90.00
#
_symmetry.space_group_name_H-M   'P 1'
#
loop_
_entity.id
_entity.type
_entity.pdbx_description
1 polymer ?
#
loop_
_entity_poly.entity_id
_entity_poly.type
_entity_poly.pdbx_seq_one_letter_code
_entity_poly.pdbx_strand_id
1 'polypeptide(L)'
;MWAAAAQPQSTWAALCEVAKTADHAPARTFYLWRVNLRQVTERVLEDLYHAAYNLRERLAFELSKEQEVLSILEQIQQASISGSASSVATLTSSQRKQLENIRKVAAVLETSLLRLEDTIMMLKDF
;
A
#
# COMPACT_ATOMS: atom_id res chain seq x y z
N MET A 1 26.18 18.74 -2.54
CA MET A 1 26.62 17.33 -2.58
C MET A 1 26.25 16.72 -1.23
N TRP A 2 25.01 16.26 -1.08
CA TRP A 2 24.50 15.71 0.17
C TRP A 2 24.79 14.21 0.15
N ALA A 3 25.65 13.75 1.06
CA ALA A 3 25.88 12.33 1.28
C ALA A 3 24.62 11.79 1.98
N ALA A 4 23.80 11.06 1.23
CA ALA A 4 22.78 10.20 1.80
C ALA A 4 23.49 9.16 2.67
N ALA A 5 23.54 9.38 3.98
CA ALA A 5 23.77 8.31 4.93
C ALA A 5 22.71 7.27 4.64
N ALA A 6 23.12 6.15 4.04
CA ALA A 6 22.25 5.02 3.79
C ALA A 6 21.53 4.70 5.11
N GLN A 7 20.20 4.80 5.11
CA GLN A 7 19.38 4.27 6.19
C GLN A 7 19.90 2.85 6.48
N PRO A 8 20.09 2.46 7.75
CA PRO A 8 20.47 1.10 8.07
C PRO A 8 19.42 0.19 7.42
N GLN A 9 19.87 -0.64 6.47
CA GLN A 9 19.03 -1.66 5.86
C GLN A 9 18.30 -2.37 6.99
N SER A 10 16.97 -2.40 6.93
CA SER A 10 16.08 -2.90 7.97
C SER A 10 16.43 -4.34 8.37
N THR A 11 17.34 -4.52 9.31
CA THR A 11 17.77 -5.86 9.72
C THR A 11 16.73 -6.44 10.66
N TRP A 12 15.94 -7.40 10.16
CA TRP A 12 14.96 -8.16 10.96
C TRP A 12 15.62 -9.03 12.04
N ALA A 13 16.94 -9.21 11.98
CA ALA A 13 17.75 -9.93 12.95
C ALA A 13 18.86 -9.02 13.49
N ALA A 14 19.06 -9.07 14.80
CA ALA A 14 20.16 -8.45 15.50
C ALA A 14 21.32 -9.44 15.66
N LEU A 15 22.54 -8.93 15.63
CA LEU A 15 23.75 -9.68 15.93
C LEU A 15 23.98 -9.66 17.45
N CYS A 16 24.09 -10.82 18.07
CA CYS A 16 24.47 -10.98 19.47
C CYS A 16 25.88 -11.54 19.55
N GLU A 17 26.76 -10.79 20.21
CA GLU A 17 28.12 -11.20 20.47
C GLU A 17 28.22 -11.89 21.83
N VAL A 18 28.77 -13.09 21.84
CA VAL A 18 29.05 -13.85 23.06
C VAL A 18 30.55 -14.09 23.12
N ALA A 19 31.26 -13.22 23.84
CA ALA A 19 32.71 -13.30 23.95
C ALA A 19 33.13 -14.45 24.87
N LYS A 20 34.11 -15.24 24.43
CA LYS A 20 34.71 -16.30 25.27
C LYS A 20 35.70 -15.74 26.29
N THR A 21 36.22 -14.54 26.04
CA THR A 21 37.22 -13.83 26.83
C THR A 21 36.84 -12.35 26.96
N ALA A 22 37.28 -11.68 28.03
CA ALA A 22 36.86 -10.31 28.37
C ALA A 22 37.28 -9.22 27.36
N ASP A 23 38.13 -9.56 26.40
CA ASP A 23 38.65 -8.68 25.37
C ASP A 23 37.74 -8.59 24.12
N HIS A 24 36.66 -9.37 24.06
CA HIS A 24 35.70 -9.38 22.94
C HIS A 24 36.36 -9.56 21.56
N ALA A 25 37.56 -10.14 21.51
CA ALA A 25 38.31 -10.27 20.27
C ALA A 25 37.52 -11.10 19.24
N PRO A 26 37.34 -10.65 17.98
CA PRO A 26 36.50 -11.33 16.99
C PRO A 26 36.83 -12.81 16.78
N ALA A 27 38.12 -13.18 16.83
CA ALA A 27 38.58 -14.56 16.73
C ALA A 27 38.17 -15.47 17.91
N ARG A 28 37.76 -14.87 19.04
CA ARG A 28 37.34 -15.53 20.29
C ARG A 28 35.91 -15.15 20.70
N THR A 29 35.11 -14.60 19.79
CA THR A 29 33.71 -14.23 20.04
C THR A 29 32.80 -15.10 19.17
N PHE A 30 31.73 -15.64 19.76
CA PHE A 30 30.66 -16.26 19.00
C PHE A 30 29.68 -15.18 18.54
N TYR A 31 29.31 -15.22 17.28
CA TYR A 31 28.31 -14.34 16.69
C TYR A 31 27.03 -15.13 16.46
N LEU A 32 25.98 -14.75 17.19
CA LEU A 32 24.66 -15.37 17.10
C LEU A 32 23.68 -14.39 16.47
N TRP A 33 22.71 -14.92 15.73
CA TRP A 33 21.59 -14.11 15.25
C TRP A 33 20.42 -14.23 16.22
N ARG A 34 19.84 -13.09 16.58
CA ARG A 34 18.65 -13.02 17.41
C ARG A 34 17.58 -12.22 16.68
N VAL A 35 16.38 -12.78 16.59
CA VAL A 35 15.20 -12.06 16.09
C VAL A 35 14.35 -11.65 17.28
N ASN A 36 14.04 -10.37 17.37
CA ASN A 36 13.05 -9.88 18.31
C ASN A 36 11.69 -9.82 17.60
N LEU A 37 10.87 -10.85 17.80
CA LEU A 37 9.57 -10.95 17.13
C LEU A 37 8.69 -9.73 17.39
N ARG A 38 8.66 -9.21 18.62
CA ARG A 38 7.86 -8.01 18.94
C ARG A 38 8.32 -6.79 18.13
N GLN A 39 9.61 -6.54 18.08
CA GLN A 39 10.17 -5.42 17.33
C GLN A 39 9.89 -5.56 15.82
N VAL A 40 10.02 -6.78 15.29
CA VAL A 40 9.72 -7.07 13.88
C VAL A 40 8.23 -6.88 13.61
N THR A 41 7.34 -7.37 14.46
CA THR A 41 5.89 -7.21 14.34
C THR A 41 5.48 -5.74 14.37
N GLU A 42 5.96 -4.97 15.35
CA GLU A 42 5.70 -3.52 15.46
C GLU A 42 6.15 -2.78 14.20
N ARG A 43 7.33 -3.12 13.67
CA ARG A 43 7.86 -2.50 12.45
C ARG A 43 7.07 -2.88 11.20
N VAL A 44 6.74 -4.16 11.05
CA VAL A 44 5.93 -4.63 9.92
C VAL A 44 4.54 -4.00 9.96
N LEU A 45 3.93 -3.84 11.15
CA LEU A 45 2.67 -3.13 11.32
C LEU A 45 2.75 -1.67 10.84
N GLU A 46 3.81 -0.96 11.21
CA GLU A 46 4.06 0.41 10.75
C GLU A 46 4.15 0.47 9.21
N ASP A 47 4.93 -0.44 8.61
CA ASP A 47 5.09 -0.54 7.16
C ASP A 47 3.77 -0.88 6.46
N LEU A 48 2.94 -1.76 7.04
CA LEU A 48 1.61 -2.09 6.53
C LEU A 48 0.67 -0.88 6.60
N TYR A 49 0.61 -0.15 7.72
CA TYR A 49 -0.20 1.07 7.82
C TYR A 49 0.21 2.12 6.79
N HIS A 50 1.52 2.31 6.57
CA HIS A 50 2.01 3.20 5.52
C HIS A 50 1.60 2.72 4.12
N ALA A 51 1.69 1.43 3.84
CA ALA A 51 1.23 0.87 2.57
C ALA A 51 -0.29 1.04 2.38
N ALA A 52 -1.11 0.84 3.42
CA ALA A 52 -2.56 1.07 3.39
C ALA A 52 -2.88 2.52 3.01
N TYR A 53 -2.20 3.46 3.69
CA TYR A 53 -2.34 4.88 3.43
C TYR A 53 -1.98 5.23 1.98
N ASN A 54 -0.83 4.74 1.50
CA ASN A 54 -0.37 4.99 0.13
C ASN A 54 -1.35 4.42 -0.92
N LEU A 55 -1.94 3.25 -0.67
CA LEU A 55 -2.95 2.66 -1.56
C LEU A 55 -4.23 3.52 -1.61
N ARG A 56 -4.71 4.00 -0.45
CA ARG A 56 -5.85 4.92 -0.39
C ARG A 56 -5.59 6.22 -1.13
N GLU A 57 -4.43 6.84 -0.89
CA GLU A 57 -4.05 8.07 -1.58
C GLU A 57 -3.96 7.84 -3.09
N ARG A 58 -3.40 6.71 -3.51
CA ARG A 58 -3.33 6.37 -4.93
C ARG A 58 -4.71 6.16 -5.54
N LEU A 59 -5.62 5.49 -4.83
CA LEU A 59 -6.99 5.29 -5.29
C LEU A 59 -7.72 6.64 -5.46
N ALA A 60 -7.63 7.51 -4.47
CA ALA A 60 -8.21 8.86 -4.53
C ALA A 60 -7.63 9.68 -5.68
N PHE A 61 -6.31 9.60 -5.90
CA PHE A 61 -5.64 10.25 -7.01
C PHE A 61 -6.15 9.77 -8.37
N GLU A 62 -6.24 8.46 -8.59
CA GLU A 62 -6.71 7.90 -9.87
C GLU A 62 -8.18 8.23 -10.14
N LEU A 63 -9.03 8.24 -9.10
CA LEU A 63 -10.43 8.66 -9.23
C LEU A 63 -10.55 10.15 -9.56
N SER A 64 -9.80 11.02 -8.87
CA SER A 64 -9.83 12.46 -9.13
C SER A 64 -9.35 12.81 -10.55
N LYS A 65 -8.39 12.05 -11.09
CA LYS A 65 -7.87 12.24 -12.44
C LYS A 65 -8.93 11.99 -13.53
N GLU A 66 -9.84 11.04 -13.30
CA GLU A 66 -10.88 10.66 -14.27
C GLU A 66 -12.28 11.20 -13.87
N GLN A 67 -12.33 12.20 -12.99
CA GLN A 67 -13.56 12.77 -12.43
C GLN A 67 -14.55 13.24 -13.50
N GLU A 68 -14.04 13.80 -14.61
CA GLU A 68 -14.89 14.25 -15.73
C GLU A 68 -15.69 13.09 -16.31
N VAL A 69 -15.05 11.95 -16.59
CA VAL A 69 -15.70 10.76 -17.15
C VAL A 69 -16.68 10.14 -16.16
N LEU A 70 -16.34 10.15 -14.87
CA LEU A 70 -17.22 9.68 -13.80
C LEU A 70 -18.48 10.54 -13.68
N SER A 71 -18.34 11.87 -13.72
CA SER A 71 -19.49 12.79 -13.65
C SER A 71 -20.46 12.63 -14.83
N ILE A 72 -19.94 12.38 -16.03
CA ILE A 72 -20.76 12.10 -17.22
C ILE A 72 -21.52 10.78 -17.01
N LEU A 73 -20.88 9.76 -16.44
CA LEU A 73 -21.51 8.48 -16.15
C LEU A 73 -22.66 8.64 -15.14
N GLU A 74 -22.44 9.41 -14.07
CA GLU A 74 -23.46 9.72 -13.07
C GLU A 74 -24.66 10.43 -13.69
N GLN A 75 -24.43 11.42 -14.57
CA GLN A 75 -25.50 12.12 -15.29
C GLN A 75 -26.30 11.15 -16.19
N ILE A 76 -25.62 10.24 -16.90
CA ILE A 76 -26.28 9.21 -17.71
C ILE A 76 -27.13 8.28 -16.83
N GLN A 77 -26.62 7.87 -15.67
CA GLN A 77 -27.38 7.04 -14.73
C GLN A 77 -28.60 7.77 -14.16
N GLN A 78 -28.49 9.05 -13.81
CA GLN A 78 -29.63 9.82 -13.31
C GLN A 78 -30.69 10.09 -14.39
N ALA A 79 -30.25 10.34 -15.63
CA ALA A 79 -31.14 10.51 -16.77
C ALA A 79 -31.92 9.23 -17.10
N SER A 80 -31.28 8.05 -16.97
CA SER A 80 -31.95 6.76 -17.22
C SER A 80 -33.01 6.44 -16.17
N ILE A 81 -32.76 6.79 -14.90
CA ILE A 81 -33.70 6.59 -13.79
C ILE A 81 -34.91 7.53 -13.90
N SER A 82 -34.69 8.78 -14.33
CA SER A 82 -35.74 9.81 -14.43
C SER A 82 -36.59 9.73 -15.70
N GLY A 83 -36.31 8.80 -16.62
CA GLY A 83 -37.07 8.60 -17.86
C GLY A 83 -36.97 9.75 -18.87
N SER A 84 -36.08 10.73 -18.64
CA SER A 84 -35.90 11.89 -19.50
C SER A 84 -34.95 11.56 -20.65
N ALA A 85 -35.49 10.96 -21.71
CA ALA A 85 -34.74 10.42 -22.85
C ALA A 85 -34.12 11.47 -23.80
N SER A 86 -34.12 12.77 -23.46
CA SER A 86 -33.92 13.84 -24.45
C SER A 86 -32.47 14.19 -24.79
N SER A 87 -31.46 13.70 -24.06
CA SER A 87 -30.05 13.95 -24.42
C SER A 87 -29.12 13.04 -23.63
N VAL A 88 -29.14 11.74 -23.95
CA VAL A 88 -28.15 10.80 -23.38
C VAL A 88 -26.78 11.18 -23.94
N ALA A 89 -25.97 11.87 -23.14
CA ALA A 89 -24.56 12.07 -23.42
C ALA A 89 -23.96 10.68 -23.71
N THR A 90 -23.63 10.42 -24.96
CA THR A 90 -23.13 9.09 -25.35
C THR A 90 -21.64 9.08 -25.10
N LEU A 91 -21.16 8.19 -24.24
CA LEU A 91 -19.72 8.04 -24.00
C LEU A 91 -18.98 7.78 -25.31
N THR A 92 -17.91 8.53 -25.55
CA THR A 92 -17.02 8.28 -26.68
C THR A 92 -16.29 6.95 -26.50
N SER A 93 -15.75 6.39 -27.59
CA SER A 93 -14.99 5.13 -27.51
C SER A 93 -13.74 5.25 -26.62
N SER A 94 -13.09 6.42 -26.58
CA SER A 94 -11.96 6.69 -25.70
C SER A 94 -12.38 6.74 -24.22
N GLN A 95 -13.49 7.41 -23.90
CA GLN A 95 -14.02 7.50 -22.54
C GLN A 95 -14.44 6.12 -22.01
N ARG A 96 -15.04 5.26 -22.83
CA ARG A 96 -15.32 3.87 -22.43
C ARG A 96 -14.06 3.10 -22.06
N LYS A 97 -12.99 3.24 -22.85
CA LYS A 97 -11.71 2.59 -22.58
C LYS A 97 -11.06 3.13 -21.30
N GLN A 98 -11.12 4.44 -21.06
CA GLN A 98 -10.66 5.05 -19.81
C GLN A 98 -11.43 4.50 -18.61
N LEU A 99 -12.75 4.40 -18.72
CA LEU A 99 -13.62 3.84 -17.68
C LEU A 99 -13.28 2.37 -17.36
N GLU A 100 -13.04 1.55 -18.38
CA GLU A 100 -12.62 0.16 -18.16
C GLU A 100 -11.26 0.07 -17.46
N ASN A 101 -10.33 0.94 -17.82
CA ASN A 101 -9.01 0.97 -17.20
C ASN A 101 -9.08 1.40 -15.74
N ILE A 102 -9.79 2.49 -15.42
CA ILE A 102 -9.92 2.96 -14.03
C ILE A 102 -10.65 1.93 -13.16
N ARG A 103 -11.67 1.23 -13.70
CA ARG A 103 -12.32 0.12 -12.98
C ARG A 103 -11.36 -1.01 -12.64
N LYS A 104 -10.52 -1.42 -13.59
CA LYS A 104 -9.51 -2.46 -13.33
C LYS A 104 -8.50 -2.02 -12.28
N VAL A 105 -8.01 -0.78 -12.39
CA VAL A 105 -7.04 -0.22 -11.44
C VAL A 105 -7.64 -0.08 -10.04
N ALA A 106 -8.83 0.51 -9.93
CA ALA A 106 -9.55 0.67 -8.67
C ALA A 106 -9.82 -0.67 -8.00
N ALA A 107 -10.31 -1.66 -8.76
CA ALA A 107 -10.57 -3.01 -8.23
C ALA A 107 -9.30 -3.66 -7.65
N VAL A 108 -8.16 -3.49 -8.32
CA VAL A 108 -6.87 -4.01 -7.81
C VAL A 108 -6.46 -3.30 -6.53
N LEU A 109 -6.55 -1.96 -6.49
CA LEU A 109 -6.18 -1.15 -5.32
C LEU A 109 -7.07 -1.47 -4.12
N GLU A 110 -8.39 -1.53 -4.31
CA GLU A 110 -9.36 -1.88 -3.26
C GLU A 110 -9.15 -3.30 -2.74
N THR A 111 -8.96 -4.27 -3.65
CA THR A 111 -8.67 -5.65 -3.25
C THR A 111 -7.35 -5.75 -2.47
N SER A 112 -6.32 -5.01 -2.89
CA SER A 112 -5.06 -4.96 -2.16
C SER A 112 -5.19 -4.32 -0.78
N LEU A 113 -6.04 -3.31 -0.64
CA LEU A 113 -6.30 -2.65 0.64
C LEU A 113 -7.00 -3.60 1.61
N LEU A 114 -8.05 -4.30 1.16
CA LEU A 114 -8.75 -5.30 1.97
C LEU A 114 -7.82 -6.40 2.48
N ARG A 115 -6.98 -6.95 1.59
CA ARG A 115 -5.98 -7.96 1.97
C ARG A 115 -5.00 -7.45 3.02
N LEU A 116 -4.67 -6.18 2.94
CA LEU A 116 -3.72 -5.56 3.86
C LEU A 116 -4.38 -5.22 5.20
N GLU A 117 -5.66 -4.86 5.22
CA GLU A 117 -6.44 -4.71 6.45
C GLU A 117 -6.56 -6.04 7.21
N ASP A 118 -6.80 -7.14 6.49
CA ASP A 118 -6.83 -8.49 7.07
C ASP A 118 -5.48 -8.87 7.71
N THR A 119 -4.36 -8.57 7.04
CA THR A 119 -3.03 -8.86 7.61
C THR A 119 -2.70 -7.97 8.80
N ILE A 120 -3.07 -6.69 8.77
CA ILE A 120 -2.94 -5.79 9.92
C ILE A 120 -3.71 -6.33 11.12
N MET A 121 -4.96 -6.76 10.92
CA MET A 121 -5.78 -7.31 11.99
C MET A 121 -5.11 -8.53 12.61
N MET A 122 -4.63 -9.46 11.76
CA MET A 122 -3.94 -10.66 12.21
C MET A 122 -2.65 -10.34 12.98
N LEU A 123 -1.82 -9.41 12.50
CA LEU A 123 -0.54 -9.06 13.13
C LEU A 123 -0.71 -8.27 14.42
N LYS A 124 -1.80 -7.52 14.57
CA LYS A 124 -2.10 -6.74 15.78
C LYS A 124 -2.40 -7.63 16.99
N ASP A 125 -2.89 -8.85 16.74
CA ASP A 125 -3.23 -9.82 17.77
C ASP A 125 -2.03 -10.72 18.18
N PHE A 126 -0.88 -10.56 17.52
CA PHE A 126 0.38 -11.27 17.82
C PHE A 126 1.22 -10.57 18.91
#